data_AF-A0A7S2AC19-F1
#
_entry.id   AF-A0A7S2AC19-F1
#
_cell.length_a   1.000
_cell.length_b   1.000
_cell.length_c   1.000
_cell.angle_alpha   90.00
_cell.angle_beta   90.00
_cell.angle_gamma   90.00
#
_symmetry.space_group_name_H-M   'P 1'
#
loop_
_entity.id
_entity.type
_entity.pdbx_description
1 polymer ?
#
loop_
_entity_poly.entity_id
_entity_poly.type
_entity_poly.pdbx_seq_one_letter_code
_entity_poly.pdbx_strand_id
1 'polypeptide(L)'
;EKSFAHIKNAKALALEKKAVAIGKLQNLYERVTDEAFPLPLPPPLVLKTGGHLLLCIVSDSRSTSRGGTVTSRGPNAGIGHFLGPLRDKRLQAPNLKPSVIVLAEALPADWYSVSDAERVFFVRGSPLHLEDLDA
;
A
#
# COMPACT_ATOMS: atom_id res chain seq x y z
N GLU A 1 -48.13 -18.69 19.65
CA GLU A 1 -47.01 -17.76 19.93
C GLU A 1 -45.60 -18.39 19.97
N LYS A 2 -45.42 -19.64 20.42
CA LYS A 2 -44.07 -20.27 20.52
C LYS A 2 -43.29 -20.41 19.20
N SER A 3 -43.96 -20.51 18.05
CA SER A 3 -43.33 -20.70 16.74
C SER A 3 -42.60 -19.45 16.21
N PHE A 4 -43.13 -18.25 16.48
CA PHE A 4 -42.53 -17.00 16.00
C PHE A 4 -41.22 -16.63 16.71
N ALA A 5 -41.08 -16.99 18.00
CA ALA A 5 -39.86 -16.76 18.76
C ALA A 5 -38.68 -17.63 18.26
N HIS A 6 -38.97 -18.88 17.88
CA HIS A 6 -37.96 -19.81 17.34
C HIS A 6 -37.41 -19.34 15.98
N ILE A 7 -38.27 -18.83 15.11
CA ILE A 7 -37.88 -18.31 13.80
C ILE A 7 -37.01 -17.04 13.93
N LYS A 8 -37.31 -16.16 14.89
CA LYS A 8 -36.51 -14.96 15.16
C LYS A 8 -35.10 -15.31 15.65
N ASN A 9 -34.98 -16.29 16.55
CA ASN A 9 -33.68 -16.76 17.03
C ASN A 9 -32.83 -17.41 15.93
N ALA A 10 -33.46 -18.21 15.06
CA ALA A 10 -32.76 -18.83 13.93
C ALA A 10 -32.22 -17.79 12.93
N LYS A 11 -32.98 -16.71 12.67
CA LYS A 11 -32.52 -15.61 11.81
C LYS A 11 -31.36 -14.81 12.42
N ALA A 12 -31.41 -14.54 13.72
CA ALA A 12 -30.34 -13.82 14.42
C ALA A 12 -29.01 -14.60 14.37
N LEU A 13 -29.07 -15.92 14.64
CA LEU A 13 -27.91 -16.80 14.57
C LEU A 13 -27.32 -16.89 13.14
N ALA A 14 -28.17 -16.89 12.11
CA ALA A 14 -27.73 -16.89 10.73
C ALA A 14 -27.04 -15.57 10.32
N LEU A 15 -27.51 -14.44 10.87
CA LEU A 15 -26.91 -13.13 10.62
C LEU A 15 -25.53 -13.02 11.27
N GLU A 16 -25.39 -13.50 12.50
CA GLU A 16 -24.11 -13.53 13.22
C GLU A 16 -23.08 -14.41 12.49
N LYS A 17 -23.49 -15.61 12.04
CA LYS A 17 -22.62 -16.48 11.22
C LYS A 17 -22.20 -15.82 9.91
N LYS A 18 -23.09 -15.06 9.26
CA LYS A 18 -22.76 -14.28 8.05
C LYS A 18 -21.75 -13.16 8.36
N ALA A 19 -21.93 -12.42 9.46
CA ALA A 19 -20.99 -11.37 9.85
C ALA A 19 -19.57 -11.92 10.10
N VAL A 20 -19.46 -13.07 10.78
CA VAL A 20 -18.18 -13.76 11.00
C VAL A 20 -17.57 -14.23 9.69
N ALA A 21 -18.37 -14.79 8.77
CA ALA A 21 -17.89 -15.22 7.46
C ALA A 21 -17.41 -14.04 6.59
N ILE A 22 -18.10 -12.90 6.63
CA ILE A 22 -17.71 -11.67 5.94
C ILE A 22 -16.39 -11.15 6.52
N GLY A 23 -16.24 -11.09 7.84
CA GLY A 23 -14.98 -10.67 8.47
C GLY A 23 -13.81 -11.61 8.13
N LYS A 24 -14.05 -12.92 8.03
CA LYS A 24 -13.03 -13.88 7.57
C LYS A 24 -12.67 -13.68 6.09
N LEU A 25 -13.65 -13.41 5.23
CA LEU A 25 -13.43 -13.11 3.82
C LEU A 25 -12.68 -11.80 3.62
N GLN A 26 -12.95 -10.76 4.42
CA GLN A 26 -12.22 -9.50 4.39
C GLN A 26 -10.76 -9.69 4.79
N ASN A 27 -10.49 -10.41 5.88
CA ASN A 27 -9.13 -10.73 6.29
C ASN A 27 -8.38 -11.59 5.24
N LEU A 28 -9.09 -12.52 4.59
CA LEU A 28 -8.51 -13.32 3.51
C LEU A 28 -8.20 -12.45 2.29
N TYR A 29 -9.13 -11.55 1.93
CA TYR A 29 -8.94 -10.60 0.83
C TYR A 29 -7.75 -9.70 1.10
N GLU A 30 -7.61 -9.14 2.30
CA GLU A 30 -6.47 -8.31 2.69
C GLU A 30 -5.14 -9.07 2.60
N ARG A 31 -5.08 -10.29 3.14
CA ARG A 31 -3.90 -11.17 3.04
C ARG A 31 -3.54 -11.52 1.60
N VAL A 32 -4.56 -11.77 0.78
CA VAL A 32 -4.36 -12.07 -0.64
C VAL A 32 -3.93 -10.81 -1.37
N THR A 33 -4.47 -9.62 -1.09
CA THR A 33 -4.05 -8.37 -1.73
C THR A 33 -2.64 -7.92 -1.34
N ASP A 34 -2.19 -8.24 -0.12
CA ASP A 34 -0.82 -7.99 0.31
C ASP A 34 0.19 -8.90 -0.44
N GLU A 35 -0.27 -10.01 -1.03
CA GLU A 35 0.55 -11.03 -1.72
C GLU A 35 0.29 -11.12 -3.25
N ALA A 36 -0.82 -10.58 -3.78
CA ALA A 36 -1.37 -11.01 -5.08
C ALA A 36 -0.85 -10.27 -6.32
N PHE A 37 -0.07 -9.20 -6.17
CA PHE A 37 0.54 -8.55 -7.33
C PHE A 37 2.00 -8.27 -7.05
N PRO A 38 2.95 -8.96 -7.73
CA PRO A 38 4.35 -8.58 -7.62
C PRO A 38 4.46 -7.12 -8.08
N LEU A 39 4.78 -6.25 -7.13
CA LEU A 39 5.02 -4.85 -7.43
C LEU A 39 6.16 -4.80 -8.45
N PRO A 40 6.03 -4.02 -9.53
CA PRO A 40 7.05 -3.97 -10.55
C PRO A 40 8.35 -3.50 -9.90
N LEU A 41 9.35 -4.37 -9.88
CA LEU A 41 10.68 -4.00 -9.43
C LEU A 41 11.28 -2.98 -10.41
N PRO A 42 12.09 -2.03 -9.92
CA PRO A 42 12.78 -1.10 -10.79
C PRO A 42 13.69 -1.89 -11.76
N PRO A 43 13.65 -1.59 -13.08
CA PRO A 43 14.53 -2.24 -14.04
C PRO A 43 16.00 -2.04 -13.64
N PRO A 44 16.88 -3.06 -13.76
CA PRO A 44 18.28 -2.96 -13.35
C PRO A 44 19.03 -1.80 -14.01
N LEU A 45 18.62 -1.41 -15.22
CA LEU A 45 19.20 -0.27 -15.93
C LEU A 45 18.95 1.05 -15.18
N VAL A 46 17.76 1.23 -14.58
CA VAL A 46 17.40 2.45 -13.84
C VAL A 46 18.27 2.64 -12.60
N LEU A 47 18.62 1.54 -11.94
CA LEU A 47 19.52 1.54 -10.78
C LEU A 47 20.96 1.87 -11.21
N LYS A 48 21.45 1.24 -12.29
CA LYS A 48 22.83 1.38 -12.77
C LYS A 48 23.15 2.73 -13.42
N THR A 49 22.21 3.34 -14.14
CA THR A 49 22.47 4.60 -14.87
C THR A 49 22.41 5.85 -14.01
N GLY A 50 21.93 5.74 -12.77
CA GLY A 50 21.62 6.91 -11.93
C GLY A 50 20.52 7.79 -12.51
N GLY A 51 20.30 8.96 -11.89
CA GLY A 51 19.27 9.93 -12.30
C GLY A 51 17.85 9.60 -11.85
N HIS A 52 17.68 8.58 -11.01
CA HIS A 52 16.44 8.31 -10.29
C HIS A 52 16.36 9.11 -8.98
N LEU A 53 15.14 9.30 -8.48
CA LEU A 53 14.87 9.85 -7.17
C LEU A 53 14.53 8.72 -6.21
N LEU A 54 15.17 8.71 -5.05
CA LEU A 54 14.84 7.79 -3.96
C LEU A 54 13.96 8.52 -2.94
N LEU A 55 12.73 8.04 -2.76
CA LEU A 55 11.80 8.51 -1.75
C LEU A 55 11.80 7.53 -0.56
N CYS A 56 12.55 7.88 0.48
CA CYS A 56 12.64 7.10 1.70
C CYS A 56 11.48 7.46 2.64
N ILE A 57 10.65 6.47 2.99
CA ILE A 57 9.55 6.68 3.95
C ILE A 57 9.95 6.02 5.26
N VAL A 58 10.26 6.87 6.25
CA VAL A 58 10.58 6.45 7.62
C VAL A 58 9.33 6.64 8.46
N SER A 59 8.87 5.57 9.13
CA SER A 59 7.67 5.61 9.96
C SER A 59 7.98 5.02 11.33
N ASP A 60 7.55 5.70 12.39
CA ASP A 60 7.53 5.07 13.71
C ASP A 60 6.33 4.12 13.76
N SER A 61 6.60 2.83 13.95
CA SER A 61 5.57 1.78 14.12
C SER A 61 4.64 2.05 15.31
N ARG A 62 4.97 3.02 16.19
CA ARG A 62 4.14 3.48 17.30
C ARG A 62 3.22 4.65 16.96
N SER A 63 3.43 5.31 15.82
CA SER A 63 2.65 6.47 15.37
C SER A 63 1.55 6.04 14.37
N THR A 64 0.83 4.97 14.68
CA THR A 64 -0.51 4.81 14.10
C THR A 64 -1.44 5.76 14.86
N SER A 65 -2.17 6.56 14.09
CA SER A 65 -3.03 7.65 14.53
C SER A 65 -3.90 7.29 15.75
N ARG A 66 -4.19 8.31 16.58
CA ARG A 66 -5.18 8.26 17.66
C ARG A 66 -6.50 7.65 17.14
N GLY A 67 -6.71 6.36 17.38
CA GLY A 67 -7.95 5.67 17.05
C GLY A 67 -7.81 4.54 16.04
N GLY A 68 -7.16 3.44 16.46
CA GLY A 68 -7.64 2.10 16.16
C GLY A 68 -7.15 1.43 14.88
N THR A 69 -6.74 0.18 15.06
CA THR A 69 -6.31 -0.85 14.10
C THR A 69 -4.87 -0.72 13.61
N VAL A 70 -4.04 -1.69 14.04
CA VAL A 70 -2.74 -1.99 13.44
C VAL A 70 -3.03 -2.50 12.03
N THR A 71 -3.01 -1.61 11.05
CA THR A 71 -3.13 -2.00 9.64
C THR A 71 -1.77 -2.50 9.14
N SER A 72 -1.75 -3.50 8.26
CA SER A 72 -0.52 -3.99 7.59
C SER A 72 0.15 -2.95 6.68
N ARG A 73 -0.48 -1.77 6.52
CA ARG A 73 -0.03 -0.66 5.67
C ARG A 73 0.82 0.34 6.44
N GLY A 74 1.77 0.93 5.72
CA GLY A 74 2.55 2.09 6.16
C GLY A 74 1.73 3.37 6.23
N PRO A 75 2.35 4.51 6.54
CA PRO A 75 1.65 5.78 6.70
C PRO A 75 1.07 6.26 5.37
N ASN A 76 0.16 7.24 5.47
CA ASN A 76 -0.22 8.05 4.32
C ASN A 76 0.88 9.11 4.12
N ALA A 77 1.72 8.93 3.10
CA ALA A 77 2.90 9.77 2.87
C ALA A 77 2.64 10.94 1.91
N GLY A 78 1.44 11.02 1.30
CA GLY A 78 1.12 12.05 0.32
C GLY A 78 1.93 11.93 -0.97
N ILE A 79 2.24 10.69 -1.40
CA ILE A 79 3.11 10.40 -2.55
C ILE A 79 2.56 11.04 -3.82
N GLY A 80 1.24 11.11 -3.98
CA GLY A 80 0.59 11.79 -5.10
C GLY A 80 0.94 13.28 -5.17
N HIS A 81 1.05 13.96 -4.02
CA HIS A 81 1.45 15.37 -3.99
C HIS A 81 2.91 15.57 -4.38
N PHE A 82 3.79 14.62 -3.99
CA PHE A 82 5.18 14.61 -4.40
C PHE A 82 5.33 14.34 -5.92
N LEU A 83 4.59 13.38 -6.46
CA LEU A 83 4.66 13.00 -7.87
C LEU A 83 3.98 14.00 -8.81
N GLY A 84 2.98 14.74 -8.34
CA GLY A 84 2.19 15.67 -9.16
C GLY A 84 3.07 16.60 -10.03
N PRO A 85 3.99 17.37 -9.44
CA PRO A 85 4.92 18.22 -10.19
C PRO A 85 5.85 17.43 -11.12
N LEU A 86 6.30 16.24 -10.71
CA LEU A 86 7.20 15.38 -11.50
C LEU A 86 6.53 14.68 -12.69
N ARG A 87 5.20 14.71 -12.74
CA ARG A 87 4.37 14.09 -13.80
C ARG A 87 3.53 15.13 -14.55
N ASP A 88 3.85 16.40 -14.39
CA ASP A 88 3.17 17.50 -15.07
C ASP A 88 3.25 17.31 -16.59
N LYS A 89 2.10 17.45 -17.28
CA LYS A 89 1.99 17.30 -18.73
C LYS A 89 2.79 18.35 -19.50
N ARG A 90 3.15 19.47 -18.86
CA ARG A 90 4.04 20.50 -19.40
C ARG A 90 5.49 20.00 -19.51
N LEU A 91 5.88 18.98 -18.74
CA LEU A 91 7.16 18.28 -18.88
C LEU A 91 7.03 17.25 -20.01
N GLN A 92 7.21 17.72 -21.25
CA GLN A 92 7.06 16.92 -22.47
C GLN A 92 8.25 15.98 -22.72
N ALA A 93 9.44 16.34 -22.24
CA ALA A 93 10.65 15.60 -22.56
C ALA A 93 10.81 14.37 -21.62
N PRO A 94 10.99 13.14 -22.15
CA PRO A 94 11.06 11.92 -21.34
C PRO A 94 12.21 11.90 -20.31
N ASN A 95 13.29 12.59 -20.61
CA ASN A 95 14.44 12.79 -19.73
C ASN A 95 14.15 13.72 -18.53
N LEU A 96 13.06 14.49 -18.58
CA LEU A 96 12.63 15.36 -17.46
C LEU A 96 11.70 14.66 -16.47
N LYS A 97 11.28 13.43 -16.75
CA LYS A 97 10.47 12.61 -15.85
C LYS A 97 11.35 11.59 -15.15
N PRO A 98 11.96 11.91 -13.99
CA PRO A 98 12.83 10.96 -13.33
C PRO A 98 12.05 9.72 -12.88
N SER A 99 12.75 8.58 -12.87
CA SER A 99 12.25 7.40 -12.19
C SER A 99 12.22 7.67 -10.69
N VAL A 100 11.15 7.28 -10.01
CA VAL A 100 11.00 7.43 -8.55
C VAL A 100 10.93 6.05 -7.94
N ILE A 101 11.81 5.80 -6.98
CA ILE A 101 11.86 4.55 -6.20
C ILE A 101 11.41 4.89 -4.80
N VAL A 102 10.31 4.29 -4.37
CA VAL A 102 9.76 4.44 -3.01
C VAL A 102 10.30 3.30 -2.17
N LEU A 103 11.15 3.63 -1.18
CA LEU A 103 11.75 2.67 -0.25
C LEU A 103 11.07 2.79 1.12
N ALA A 104 10.40 1.72 1.56
CA ALA A 104 9.72 1.70 2.85
C ALA A 104 9.56 0.27 3.40
N GLU A 105 9.48 0.16 4.73
CA GLU A 105 9.34 -1.13 5.43
C GLU A 105 7.97 -1.80 5.19
N ALA A 106 6.95 -0.97 4.97
CA ALA A 106 5.58 -1.37 4.67
C ALA A 106 5.02 -0.54 3.51
N LEU A 107 4.06 -1.12 2.76
CA LEU A 107 3.44 -0.45 1.62
C LEU A 107 2.69 0.80 2.10
N PRO A 108 2.99 2.00 1.60
CA PRO A 108 2.30 3.23 2.00
C PRO A 108 0.80 3.12 1.75
N ALA A 109 -0.01 3.67 2.66
CA ALA A 109 -1.46 3.57 2.58
C ALA A 109 -2.03 4.18 1.29
N ASP A 110 -1.36 5.19 0.75
CA ASP A 110 -1.70 5.94 -0.47
C ASP A 110 -1.00 5.42 -1.73
N TRP A 111 -0.28 4.28 -1.68
CA TRP A 111 0.46 3.73 -2.83
C TRP A 111 -0.41 3.52 -4.08
N TYR A 112 -1.63 3.00 -3.92
CA TYR A 112 -2.54 2.73 -5.03
C TYR A 112 -3.03 4.00 -5.76
N SER A 113 -2.87 5.19 -5.16
CA SER A 113 -3.15 6.44 -5.87
C SER A 113 -2.11 6.77 -6.94
N VAL A 114 -0.94 6.11 -6.89
CA VAL A 114 0.22 6.39 -7.74
C VAL A 114 0.81 5.14 -8.40
N SER A 115 0.25 3.95 -8.14
CA SER A 115 0.80 2.67 -8.64
C SER A 115 0.83 2.58 -10.17
N ASP A 116 -0.08 3.28 -10.84
CA ASP A 116 -0.17 3.31 -12.30
C ASP A 116 0.70 4.42 -12.92
N ALA A 117 1.39 5.21 -12.10
CA ALA A 117 2.24 6.29 -12.59
C ALA A 117 3.50 5.73 -13.26
N GLU A 118 3.81 6.27 -14.44
CA GLU A 118 4.98 5.87 -15.20
C GLU A 118 6.28 6.08 -14.39
N ARG A 119 7.18 5.08 -14.45
CA ARG A 119 8.50 5.08 -13.81
C ARG A 119 8.44 5.36 -12.30
N VAL A 120 7.44 4.80 -11.63
CA VAL A 120 7.33 4.79 -10.16
C VAL A 120 7.40 3.34 -9.70
N PHE A 121 8.29 3.06 -8.76
CA PHE A 121 8.56 1.71 -8.28
C PHE A 121 8.52 1.69 -6.76
N PHE A 122 8.07 0.57 -6.19
CA PHE A 122 8.13 0.35 -4.76
C PHE A 122 9.16 -0.74 -4.47
N VAL A 123 10.03 -0.48 -3.51
CA VAL A 123 10.99 -1.43 -2.98
C VAL A 123 10.73 -1.55 -1.49
N ARG A 124 10.49 -2.78 -1.04
CA ARG A 124 10.35 -3.07 0.38
C ARG A 124 11.74 -3.16 1.00
N GLY A 125 11.99 -2.35 2.01
CA GLY A 125 13.28 -2.29 2.71
C GLY A 125 13.29 -1.15 3.72
N SER A 126 14.31 -1.08 4.57
CA SER A 126 14.48 0.01 5.51
C SER A 126 15.49 1.02 4.96
N PRO A 127 15.12 2.30 4.78
CA PRO A 127 16.07 3.34 4.38
C PRO A 127 17.14 3.63 5.44
N LEU A 128 17.05 2.98 6.61
CA LEU A 128 18.04 3.06 7.69
C LEU A 128 19.12 1.97 7.59
N HIS A 129 18.91 0.94 6.76
CA HIS A 129 19.90 -0.09 6.50
C HIS A 129 20.66 0.22 5.21
N LEU A 130 21.99 0.25 5.29
CA LEU A 130 22.85 0.55 4.13
C LEU A 130 22.69 -0.49 3.01
N GLU A 131 22.46 -1.75 3.35
CA GLU A 131 22.21 -2.83 2.39
C GLU A 131 20.96 -2.61 1.52
N ASP A 132 19.98 -1.88 2.02
CA ASP A 132 18.77 -1.53 1.27
C ASP A 132 18.96 -0.28 0.37
N LEU A 133 20.08 0.43 0.54
CA LEU A 133 20.49 1.59 -0.26
C LEU A 133 21.54 1.25 -1.30
N ASP A 134 22.35 0.22 -1.05
CA ASP A 134 23.38 -0.28 -1.97
C ASP A 134 22.72 -1.17 -3.04
N ALA A 135 22.46 -0.58 -4.21
CA ALA A 135 21.90 -1.23 -5.40
C ALA A 135 22.96 -1.66 -6.43
#